data_AF-K9VTG4-F1
#
_entry.id   AF-K9VTG4-F1
#
_cell.length_a   1.000
_cell.length_b   1.000
_cell.length_c   1.000
_cell.angle_alpha   90.00
_cell.angle_beta   90.00
_cell.angle_gamma   90.00
#
_symmetry.space_group_name_H-M   'P 1'
#
loop_
_entity.id
_entity.type
_entity.pdbx_description
1 polymer ?
#
loop_
_entity_poly.entity_id
_entity_poly.type
_entity_poly.pdbx_seq_one_letter_code
_entity_poly.pdbx_strand_id
1 'polypeptide(L)'
;MTQYTNALTLCLPYNEKLRLLALSVLREECGRELSRQAHYNGEKFSWREFNQQFNRDYGDLILDELVKTIEHLFGLDTMEKIAKRKKQHIEQAQARTIK
;
A
#
# COMPACT_ATOMS: atom_id res chain seq x y z
N MET A 1 -5.43 -24.99 -20.00
CA MET A 1 -5.61 -23.56 -19.66
C MET A 1 -4.22 -22.98 -19.45
N THR A 2 -3.75 -22.13 -20.38
CA THR A 2 -2.46 -21.45 -20.24
C THR A 2 -2.56 -20.45 -19.09
N GLN A 3 -1.86 -20.75 -18.00
CA GLN A 3 -1.74 -19.86 -16.85
C GLN A 3 -0.99 -18.61 -17.34
N TYR A 4 -1.72 -17.51 -17.55
CA TYR A 4 -1.12 -16.22 -17.92
C TYR A 4 -0.15 -15.81 -16.81
N THR A 5 1.12 -16.12 -17.00
CA THR A 5 2.17 -15.68 -16.09
C THR A 5 2.36 -14.21 -16.38
N ASN A 6 1.99 -13.35 -15.44
CA ASN A 6 2.14 -11.90 -15.57
C ASN A 6 3.61 -11.61 -15.86
N ALA A 7 3.91 -11.09 -17.06
CA ALA A 7 5.28 -10.87 -17.53
C ALA A 7 6.07 -9.95 -16.58
N LEU A 8 5.41 -9.02 -15.89
CA LEU A 8 6.04 -8.16 -14.89
C LEU A 8 6.58 -8.97 -13.69
N THR A 9 5.98 -10.11 -13.37
CA THR A 9 6.48 -11.02 -12.35
C THR A 9 7.79 -11.67 -12.76
N LEU A 10 8.08 -11.80 -14.06
CA LEU A 10 9.35 -12.35 -14.56
C LEU A 10 10.41 -11.26 -14.72
N CYS A 11 10.00 -10.02 -14.99
CA CYS A 11 10.92 -8.90 -15.25
C CYS A 11 11.39 -8.17 -13.98
N LEU A 12 10.66 -8.25 -12.87
CA LEU A 12 11.02 -7.55 -11.64
C LEU A 12 11.87 -8.42 -10.70
N PRO A 13 13.03 -7.92 -10.22
CA PRO A 13 13.77 -8.55 -9.13
C PRO A 13 12.89 -8.78 -7.91
N TYR A 14 13.16 -9.85 -7.16
CA TYR A 14 12.37 -10.17 -5.96
C TYR A 14 12.34 -9.02 -4.95
N ASN A 15 13.49 -8.36 -4.74
CA ASN A 15 13.60 -7.22 -3.84
C ASN A 15 12.69 -6.05 -4.25
N GLU A 16 12.57 -5.78 -5.56
CA GLU A 16 11.69 -4.72 -6.08
C GLU A 16 10.22 -5.06 -5.86
N LYS A 17 9.84 -6.34 -5.96
CA LYS A 17 8.48 -6.78 -5.62
C LYS A 17 8.15 -6.53 -4.16
N LEU A 18 9.10 -6.81 -3.25
CA LEU A 18 8.93 -6.53 -1.82
C LEU A 18 8.83 -5.02 -1.56
N ARG A 19 9.66 -4.21 -2.22
CA ARG A 19 9.63 -2.74 -2.13
C ARG A 19 8.28 -2.19 -2.55
N LEU A 20 7.77 -2.62 -3.71
CA LEU A 20 6.46 -2.22 -4.22
C LEU A 20 5.30 -2.69 -3.33
N LEU A 21 5.42 -3.87 -2.73
CA LEU A 21 4.46 -4.37 -1.75
C LEU A 21 4.41 -3.48 -0.52
N ALA A 22 5.56 -3.17 0.08
CA ALA A 22 5.67 -2.29 1.24
C ALA A 22 5.14 -0.89 0.92
N LEU A 23 5.58 -0.29 -0.19
CA LEU A 23 5.12 1.02 -0.66
C LEU A 23 3.60 1.06 -0.85
N SER A 24 3.02 0.00 -1.44
CA SER A 24 1.57 -0.08 -1.63
C SER A 24 0.80 -0.15 -0.31
N VAL A 25 1.33 -0.85 0.69
CA VAL A 25 0.67 -0.98 2.00
C VAL A 25 0.75 0.33 2.75
N LEU A 26 1.94 0.96 2.79
CA LEU A 26 2.16 2.26 3.40
C LEU A 26 1.19 3.30 2.84
N ARG A 27 1.08 3.39 1.50
CA ARG A 27 0.16 4.31 0.83
C ARG A 27 -1.29 4.12 1.24
N GLU A 28 -1.74 2.87 1.23
CA GLU A 28 -3.13 2.53 1.52
C GLU A 28 -3.48 2.82 2.99
N GLU A 29 -2.59 2.51 3.93
CA GLU A 29 -2.80 2.77 5.35
C GLU A 29 -2.84 4.28 5.64
N CYS A 30 -1.84 5.04 5.15
CA CYS A 30 -1.81 6.49 5.30
C CYS A 30 -3.06 7.15 4.68
N GLY A 31 -3.44 6.74 3.47
CA GLY A 31 -4.59 7.31 2.79
C GLY A 31 -5.91 6.99 3.49
N ARG A 32 -6.07 5.78 4.05
CA ARG A 32 -7.26 5.42 4.84
C ARG A 32 -7.36 6.22 6.11
N GLU A 33 -6.24 6.40 6.81
CA GLU A 33 -6.22 7.17 8.04
C GLU A 33 -6.54 8.64 7.80
N LEU A 34 -5.92 9.27 6.80
CA LEU A 34 -6.22 10.66 6.42
C LEU A 34 -7.65 10.82 5.90
N SER A 35 -8.14 9.88 5.08
CA SER A 35 -9.52 9.90 4.62
C SER A 35 -10.51 9.78 5.77
N ARG A 36 -10.19 8.98 6.79
CA ARG A 36 -11.02 8.83 7.98
C ARG A 36 -11.02 10.12 8.80
N GLN A 37 -9.85 10.71 9.04
CA GLN A 37 -9.72 11.98 9.75
C GLN A 37 -10.49 13.12 9.04
N ALA A 38 -10.32 13.26 7.72
CA ALA A 38 -11.06 14.25 6.94
C ALA A 38 -12.57 14.05 7.07
N HIS A 39 -13.06 12.81 6.99
CA HIS A 39 -14.48 12.51 7.20
C HIS A 39 -14.96 12.94 8.59
N TYR A 40 -14.20 12.66 9.66
CA TYR A 40 -14.55 13.10 11.02
C TYR A 40 -14.55 14.63 11.17
N ASN A 41 -13.65 15.32 10.48
CA ASN A 41 -13.52 16.77 10.53
C ASN A 41 -14.48 17.51 9.58
N GLY A 42 -15.28 16.79 8.78
CA GLY A 42 -16.13 17.40 7.74
C GLY A 42 -15.35 17.96 6.55
N GLU A 43 -14.10 17.54 6.37
CA GLU A 43 -13.21 17.95 5.29
C GLU A 43 -13.30 17.01 4.08
N LYS A 44 -12.86 17.50 2.92
CA LYS A 44 -12.76 16.68 1.72
C LYS A 44 -11.39 16.02 1.63
N PHE A 45 -11.38 14.71 1.39
CA PHE A 45 -10.16 13.96 1.10
C PHE A 45 -10.07 13.62 -0.39
N SER A 46 -8.95 13.97 -1.02
CA SER A 46 -8.66 13.68 -2.42
C SER A 46 -7.59 12.59 -2.54
N TRP A 47 -8.02 11.37 -2.89
CA TRP A 47 -7.10 10.26 -3.18
C TRP A 47 -6.09 10.60 -4.28
N ARG A 48 -6.48 11.45 -5.24
CA ARG A 48 -5.60 11.85 -6.34
C ARG A 48 -4.44 12.71 -5.84
N GLU A 49 -4.74 13.74 -5.05
CA GLU A 49 -3.75 14.66 -4.49
C GLU A 49 -2.85 13.94 -3.49
N PHE A 50 -3.46 13.13 -2.61
CA PHE A 50 -2.71 12.29 -1.68
C PHE A 50 -1.73 11.37 -2.42
N ASN A 51 -2.18 10.66 -3.46
CA ASN A 51 -1.30 9.73 -4.20
C ASN A 51 -0.15 10.47 -4.91
N GLN A 52 -0.39 11.67 -5.43
CA GLN A 52 0.68 12.48 -6.03
C GLN A 52 1.71 12.91 -4.99
N GLN A 53 1.26 13.40 -3.84
CA GLN A 53 2.15 13.81 -2.75
C GLN A 53 2.91 12.61 -2.18
N PHE A 54 2.20 11.51 -1.89
CA PHE A 54 2.78 10.29 -1.38
C PHE A 54 3.86 9.73 -2.31
N ASN A 55 3.63 9.73 -3.63
CA ASN A 55 4.65 9.27 -4.58
C ASN A 55 5.88 10.19 -4.60
N ARG A 56 5.72 11.50 -4.41
CA ARG A 56 6.87 12.42 -4.31
C ARG A 56 7.67 12.19 -3.03
N ASP A 57 7.00 11.92 -1.92
CA ASP A 57 7.64 11.83 -0.61
C ASP A 57 8.27 10.45 -0.36
N TYR A 58 7.61 9.38 -0.83
CA TYR A 58 7.97 8.00 -0.48
C TYR A 58 8.29 7.11 -1.69
N GLY A 59 8.05 7.56 -2.92
CA GLY A 59 8.12 6.71 -4.12
C GLY A 59 9.50 6.11 -4.39
N ASP A 60 10.56 6.84 -4.03
CA ASP A 60 11.95 6.47 -4.27
C ASP A 60 12.62 5.81 -3.05
N LEU A 61 11.90 5.63 -1.94
CA LEU A 61 12.45 4.97 -0.76
C LEU A 61 12.80 3.51 -1.05
N ILE A 62 13.91 3.07 -0.44
CA ILE A 62 14.34 1.68 -0.50
C ILE A 62 13.50 0.81 0.44
N LEU A 63 13.54 -0.51 0.24
CA LEU A 63 12.74 -1.45 1.02
C LEU A 63 12.94 -1.31 2.54
N ASP A 64 14.18 -1.15 3.00
CA ASP A 64 14.49 -1.04 4.43
C ASP A 64 13.85 0.21 5.07
N GLU A 65 13.90 1.35 4.37
CA GLU A 65 13.27 2.59 4.80
C GLU A 65 11.74 2.46 4.86
N LEU A 66 11.15 1.79 3.87
CA LEU A 66 9.72 1.53 3.83
C LEU A 66 9.29 0.63 4.99
N VAL A 67 10.00 -0.47 5.26
CA VAL A 67 9.68 -1.38 6.36
C VAL A 67 9.77 -0.66 7.70
N LYS A 68 10.84 0.12 7.95
CA LYS A 68 10.99 0.93 9.17
C LYS A 68 9.86 1.95 9.33
N THR A 69 9.48 2.62 8.24
CA THR A 69 8.38 3.60 8.27
C THR A 69 7.05 2.92 8.60
N ILE A 70 6.78 1.76 8.00
CA ILE A 70 5.55 1.00 8.26
C ILE A 70 5.53 0.46 9.69
N GLU A 71 6.65 -0.06 10.19
CA GLU A 71 6.79 -0.51 11.57
C GLU A 71 6.48 0.63 12.55
N HIS A 72 7.10 1.80 12.33
CA HIS A 72 6.92 2.96 13.19
C HIS A 72 5.46 3.45 13.22
N LEU A 73 4.79 3.51 12.07
CA LEU A 73 3.45 4.07 11.96
C LEU A 73 2.33 3.06 12.25
N PHE A 74 2.52 1.79 11.92
CA PHE A 74 1.46 0.78 11.90
C PHE A 74 1.81 -0.53 12.61
N GLY A 75 3.02 -0.66 13.17
CA GLY A 75 3.47 -1.84 13.90
C GLY A 75 3.65 -3.10 13.03
N LEU A 76 3.83 -2.94 11.71
CA LEU A 76 4.10 -4.06 10.80
C LEU A 76 5.61 -4.17 10.56
N ASP A 77 6.28 -4.87 11.47
CA ASP A 77 7.75 -5.08 11.53
C ASP A 77 8.32 -6.08 10.50
N THR A 78 7.46 -6.83 9.80
CA THR A 78 7.88 -7.94 8.95
C THR A 78 7.14 -7.94 7.62
N MET A 79 7.82 -8.40 6.56
CA MET A 79 7.20 -8.53 5.24
C MET A 79 5.99 -9.48 5.23
N GLU A 80 5.95 -10.47 6.12
CA GLU A 80 4.79 -11.35 6.27
C GLU A 80 3.56 -10.56 6.79
N LYS A 81 3.73 -9.74 7.82
CA LYS A 81 2.66 -8.87 8.34
C LYS A 81 2.21 -7.87 7.28
N ILE A 82 3.14 -7.28 6.53
CA ILE A 82 2.85 -6.36 5.43
C ILE A 82 2.05 -7.08 4.32
N ALA A 83 2.46 -8.28 3.91
CA ALA A 83 1.76 -9.08 2.91
C ALA A 83 0.34 -9.45 3.38
N LYS A 84 0.20 -9.86 4.64
CA LYS A 84 -1.10 -10.15 5.25
C LYS A 84 -2.00 -8.91 5.25
N ARG A 85 -1.47 -7.74 5.58
CA ARG A 85 -2.21 -6.47 5.53
C ARG A 85 -2.67 -6.14 4.12
N LYS A 86 -1.81 -6.33 3.11
CA LYS A 86 -2.18 -6.15 1.70
C LYS A 86 -3.34 -7.05 1.30
N LYS A 87 -3.33 -8.31 1.73
CA LYS A 87 -4.43 -9.25 1.47
C LYS A 87 -5.75 -8.75 2.07
N GLN A 88 -5.71 -8.24 3.31
CA GLN A 88 -6.89 -7.64 3.95
C GLN A 88 -7.41 -6.42 3.18
N HIS A 89 -6.53 -5.56 2.64
CA HIS A 89 -6.98 -4.44 1.81
C HIS A 89 -7.74 -4.90 0.57
N ILE A 90 -7.25 -5.95 -0.09
CA ILE A 90 -7.89 -6.53 -1.27
C ILE A 90 -9.26 -7.11 -0.91
N GLU A 91 -9.34 -7.88 0.17
CA GLU A 91 -10.60 -8.46 0.66
C GLU A 91 -11.63 -7.36 1.00
N GLN A 92 -11.19 -6.28 1.67
CA GLN A 92 -12.05 -5.14 1.98
C GLN A 92 -12.52 -4.39 0.74
N ALA A 93 -11.66 -4.26 -0.29
CA ALA A 93 -12.04 -3.63 -1.54
C ALA A 93 -13.08 -4.48 -2.29
N GLN A 94 -12.88 -5.80 -2.36
CA GLN A 94 -13.82 -6.74 -2.99
C GLN A 94 -15.19 -6.75 -2.28
N ALA A 95 -15.20 -6.73 -0.95
CA ALA A 95 -16.43 -6.71 -0.17
C ALA A 95 -17.28 -5.44 -0.41
N ARG A 96 -16.68 -4.33 -0.84
CA ARG A 96 -17.39 -3.09 -1.17
C ARG A 96 -18.01 -3.11 -2.57
N THR A 97 -17.45 -3.89 -3.50
CA THR A 97 -17.93 -3.97 -4.89
C THR A 97 -19.12 -4.92 -5.07
N ILE A 98 -19.40 -5.78 -4.08
CA ILE A 98 -20.49 -6.77 -4.12
C ILE A 98 -21.78 -6.25 -3.44
N LYS A 99 -21.79 -4.99 -2.97
CA LYS A 99 -22.99 -4.32 -2.43
C LYS A 99 -23.56 -3.33 -3.44
#